data_AF-Q7UV85-F1
#
_entry.id   AF-Q7UV85-F1
#
_cell.length_a   1.000
_cell.length_b   1.000
_cell.length_c   1.000
_cell.angle_alpha   90.00
_cell.angle_beta   90.00
_cell.angle_gamma   90.00
#
_symmetry.space_group_name_H-M   'P 1'
#
loop_
_entity.id
_entity.type
_entity.pdbx_description
1 polymer ?
#
loop_
_entity_poly.entity_id
_entity_poly.type
_entity_poly.pdbx_seq_one_letter_code
_entity_poly.pdbx_strand_id
1 'polypeptide(L)'
;MESNVTAPIVHTTRLVAAYRRYLGSADAPRFAHDVDEHYTSATLTALLSRGEVEHRRAAALALGMLGDRRSVDFLGRALSDSDRGVRLVADDSFHSVIVRDAAPLHHQKLLRVIHLNDGGEYAAALSPAMVLIDQAPLYAEAHHQLAICWHGLEDFEKAEAAYQSCLWHCRFHYTAWQSLAKVRVLLGKGNKALDALNRCLDINPDVETARMQRRVIRRRLRQSDV
;
A
#
# COMPACT_ATOMS: atom_id res chain seq x y z
N MET A 1 23.11 -33.29 -41.32
CA MET A 1 23.74 -32.97 -40.02
C MET A 1 22.93 -31.82 -39.45
N GLU A 2 21.83 -32.14 -38.78
CA GLU A 2 20.87 -31.15 -38.27
C GLU A 2 21.47 -30.47 -37.03
N SER A 3 21.65 -29.16 -37.13
CA SER A 3 22.09 -28.29 -36.05
C SER A 3 20.98 -28.20 -35.01
N ASN A 4 21.09 -28.98 -33.93
CA ASN A 4 20.27 -28.86 -32.74
C ASN A 4 20.53 -27.47 -32.10
N VAL A 5 19.70 -26.49 -32.45
CA VAL A 5 19.63 -25.21 -31.74
C VAL A 5 19.06 -25.52 -30.35
N THR A 6 19.95 -25.69 -29.38
CA THR A 6 19.59 -25.89 -27.99
C THR A 6 19.03 -24.57 -27.47
N ALA A 7 17.69 -24.45 -27.47
CA ALA A 7 17.03 -23.38 -26.73
C ALA A 7 17.50 -23.43 -25.26
N PRO A 8 17.82 -22.28 -24.63
CA PRO A 8 18.30 -22.29 -23.26
C PRO A 8 17.22 -22.89 -22.36
N ILE A 9 17.60 -23.91 -21.57
CA ILE A 9 16.73 -24.49 -20.55
C ILE A 9 16.43 -23.38 -19.55
N VAL A 10 15.20 -22.86 -19.56
CA VAL A 10 14.76 -21.88 -18.57
C VAL A 10 14.64 -22.60 -17.24
N HIS A 11 15.72 -22.59 -16.46
CA HIS A 11 15.70 -23.11 -15.10
C HIS A 11 14.71 -22.27 -14.29
N THR A 12 13.52 -22.82 -14.09
CA THR A 12 12.49 -22.18 -13.26
C THR A 12 12.99 -22.18 -11.82
N THR A 13 13.15 -20.99 -11.25
CA THR A 13 13.59 -20.85 -9.85
C THR A 13 12.53 -21.43 -8.91
N ARG A 14 12.95 -21.85 -7.70
CA ARG A 14 12.01 -22.41 -6.70
C ARG A 14 10.88 -21.44 -6.38
N LEU A 15 11.19 -20.14 -6.28
CA LEU A 15 10.20 -19.08 -6.07
C LEU A 15 9.16 -19.03 -7.19
N VAL A 16 9.59 -19.02 -8.46
CA VAL A 16 8.65 -18.97 -9.59
C VAL A 16 7.83 -20.27 -9.68
N ALA A 17 8.43 -21.42 -9.41
CA ALA A 17 7.71 -22.69 -9.36
C ALA A 17 6.64 -22.70 -8.25
N ALA A 18 6.97 -22.20 -7.05
CA ALA A 18 6.03 -22.07 -5.94
C ALA A 18 4.90 -21.08 -6.28
N TYR A 19 5.25 -19.94 -6.88
CA TYR A 19 4.28 -18.93 -7.30
C TYR A 19 3.30 -19.46 -8.35
N ARG A 20 3.78 -20.16 -9.38
CA ARG A 20 2.91 -20.79 -10.38
C ARG A 20 1.98 -21.84 -9.77
N ARG A 21 2.47 -22.65 -8.81
CA ARG A 21 1.62 -23.57 -8.06
C ARG A 21 0.53 -22.81 -7.28
N TYR A 22 0.91 -21.76 -6.58
CA TYR A 22 -0.02 -20.92 -5.83
C TYR A 22 -1.12 -20.32 -6.72
N LEU A 23 -0.78 -19.84 -7.92
CA LEU A 23 -1.78 -19.30 -8.85
C LEU A 23 -2.84 -20.34 -9.27
N GLY A 24 -2.50 -21.63 -9.26
CA GLY A 24 -3.44 -22.71 -9.56
C GLY A 24 -4.19 -23.25 -8.34
N SER A 25 -3.56 -23.25 -7.16
CA SER A 25 -4.12 -23.87 -5.95
C SER A 25 -4.74 -22.89 -4.95
N ALA A 26 -4.36 -21.61 -5.00
CA ALA A 26 -4.64 -20.60 -3.98
C ALA A 26 -4.20 -20.99 -2.54
N ASP A 27 -3.29 -21.96 -2.41
CA ASP A 27 -2.81 -22.48 -1.13
C ASP A 27 -1.72 -21.56 -0.54
N ALA A 28 -2.16 -20.51 0.16
CA ALA A 28 -1.26 -19.53 0.77
C ALA A 28 -0.34 -20.13 1.85
N PRO A 29 -0.80 -21.00 2.77
CA PRO A 29 0.08 -21.63 3.76
C PRO A 29 1.21 -22.43 3.13
N ARG A 30 0.92 -23.22 2.09
CA ARG A 30 1.95 -23.99 1.39
C ARG A 30 2.94 -23.09 0.66
N PHE A 31 2.45 -22.06 -0.03
CA PHE A 31 3.34 -21.11 -0.70
C PHE A 31 4.26 -20.40 0.29
N ALA A 32 3.71 -19.93 1.42
CA ALA A 32 4.49 -19.29 2.48
C ALA A 32 5.56 -20.24 3.04
N HIS A 33 5.21 -21.50 3.30
CA HIS A 33 6.16 -22.52 3.77
C HIS A 33 7.29 -22.78 2.75
N ASP A 34 6.96 -23.05 1.49
CA ASP A 34 7.93 -23.33 0.42
C ASP A 34 8.92 -22.17 0.22
N VAL A 35 8.46 -20.93 0.41
CA VAL A 35 9.28 -19.73 0.26
C VAL A 35 10.14 -19.48 1.49
N ASP A 36 9.57 -19.58 2.70
CA ASP A 36 10.29 -19.36 3.97
C ASP A 36 11.45 -20.35 4.16
N GLU A 37 11.31 -21.58 3.65
CA GLU A 37 12.38 -22.60 3.71
C GLU A 37 13.63 -22.22 2.90
N HIS A 38 13.50 -21.35 1.88
CA HIS A 38 14.54 -21.16 0.87
C HIS A 38 14.93 -19.71 0.59
N TYR A 39 14.12 -18.74 1.03
CA TYR A 39 14.31 -17.33 0.71
C TYR A 39 14.24 -16.47 1.96
N THR A 40 15.24 -15.61 2.12
CA THR A 40 15.23 -14.57 3.16
C THR A 40 14.49 -13.33 2.66
N SER A 41 14.02 -12.49 3.59
CA SER A 41 13.45 -11.17 3.25
C SER A 41 14.43 -10.32 2.40
N ALA A 42 15.74 -10.38 2.66
CA ALA A 42 16.75 -9.68 1.86
C ALA A 42 16.83 -10.21 0.41
N THR A 43 16.74 -11.53 0.21
CA THR A 43 16.71 -12.13 -1.12
C THR A 43 15.43 -11.75 -1.86
N LEU A 44 14.29 -11.79 -1.19
CA LEU A 44 13.00 -11.43 -1.77
C LEU A 44 12.95 -9.95 -2.19
N THR A 45 13.46 -9.03 -1.35
CA THR A 45 13.53 -7.60 -1.71
C THR A 45 14.47 -7.33 -2.89
N ALA A 46 15.57 -8.07 -3.01
CA ALA A 46 16.45 -8.01 -4.19
C ALA A 46 15.73 -8.52 -5.45
N LEU A 47 15.01 -9.63 -5.37
CA LEU A 47 14.23 -10.19 -6.48
C LEU A 47 13.08 -9.26 -6.88
N LEU A 48 12.41 -8.62 -5.92
CA LEU A 48 11.39 -7.60 -6.18
C LEU A 48 11.97 -6.39 -6.92
N SER A 49 13.22 -6.02 -6.65
CA SER A 49 13.81 -4.81 -7.25
C SER A 49 14.45 -5.04 -8.61
N ARG A 50 15.09 -6.21 -8.82
CA ARG A 50 15.96 -6.47 -9.98
C ARG A 50 15.59 -7.73 -10.76
N GLY A 51 14.62 -8.50 -10.29
CA GLY A 51 14.18 -9.73 -10.95
C GLY A 51 13.41 -9.44 -12.24
N GLU A 52 13.26 -10.48 -13.05
CA GLU A 52 12.31 -10.48 -14.16
C GLU A 52 10.87 -10.33 -13.63
N VAL A 53 9.92 -9.99 -14.52
CA VAL A 53 8.54 -9.68 -14.15
C VAL A 53 7.92 -10.75 -13.23
N GLU A 54 8.09 -12.02 -13.55
CA GLU A 54 7.51 -13.12 -12.76
C GLU A 54 8.18 -13.26 -11.37
N HIS A 55 9.50 -13.04 -11.29
CA HIS A 55 10.22 -12.99 -10.02
C HIS A 55 9.74 -11.83 -9.15
N ARG A 56 9.52 -10.65 -9.74
CA ARG A 56 9.02 -9.48 -9.00
C ARG A 56 7.61 -9.72 -8.46
N ARG A 57 6.72 -10.31 -9.26
CA ARG A 57 5.37 -10.70 -8.81
C ARG A 57 5.43 -11.70 -7.66
N ALA A 58 6.20 -12.77 -7.81
CA ALA A 58 6.34 -13.80 -6.78
C ALA A 58 6.97 -13.24 -5.49
N ALA A 59 7.99 -12.39 -5.62
CA ALA A 59 8.66 -11.76 -4.49
C ALA A 59 7.75 -10.75 -3.77
N ALA A 60 6.95 -9.96 -4.51
CA ALA A 60 5.97 -9.06 -3.91
C ALA A 60 4.96 -9.86 -3.05
N LEU A 61 4.37 -10.91 -3.62
CA LEU A 61 3.43 -11.78 -2.91
C LEU A 61 4.04 -12.39 -1.65
N ALA A 62 5.25 -12.94 -1.77
CA ALA A 62 5.97 -13.53 -0.65
C ALA A 62 6.25 -12.50 0.46
N LEU A 63 6.67 -11.29 0.10
CA LEU A 63 6.87 -10.19 1.05
C LEU A 63 5.55 -9.74 1.69
N GLY A 64 4.42 -9.84 1.00
CA GLY A 64 3.10 -9.60 1.58
C GLY A 64 2.74 -10.60 2.68
N MET A 65 3.05 -11.88 2.48
CA MET A 65 2.71 -12.96 3.41
C MET A 65 3.70 -13.10 4.57
N LEU A 66 5.00 -13.00 4.27
CA LEU A 66 6.10 -13.30 5.20
C LEU A 66 6.83 -12.05 5.69
N GLY A 67 6.66 -10.92 5.01
CA GLY A 67 7.40 -9.70 5.30
C GLY A 67 6.96 -8.98 6.57
N ASP A 68 7.79 -8.02 6.96
CA ASP A 68 7.59 -7.12 8.09
C ASP A 68 7.70 -5.65 7.62
N ARG A 69 7.82 -4.70 8.56
CA ARG A 69 7.99 -3.28 8.24
C ARG A 69 9.08 -2.99 7.20
N ARG A 70 10.14 -3.78 7.19
CA ARG A 70 11.30 -3.54 6.32
C ARG A 70 10.93 -3.74 4.85
N SER A 71 9.88 -4.52 4.57
CA SER A 71 9.34 -4.75 3.24
C SER A 71 8.54 -3.57 2.69
N VAL A 72 7.98 -2.71 3.56
CA VAL A 72 7.07 -1.62 3.17
C VAL A 72 7.71 -0.68 2.16
N ASP A 73 8.98 -0.31 2.36
CA ASP A 73 9.69 0.60 1.46
C ASP A 73 9.95 -0.01 0.07
N PHE A 74 10.13 -1.33 0.00
CA PHE A 74 10.35 -2.04 -1.28
C PHE A 74 9.03 -2.29 -2.01
N LEU A 75 8.00 -2.73 -1.28
CA LEU A 75 6.64 -2.88 -1.83
C LEU A 75 6.10 -1.51 -2.30
N GLY A 76 6.33 -0.46 -1.53
CA GLY A 76 5.92 0.91 -1.87
C GLY A 76 6.55 1.43 -3.17
N ARG A 77 7.79 1.05 -3.48
CA ARG A 77 8.41 1.34 -4.79
C ARG A 77 7.77 0.51 -5.91
N ALA A 78 7.47 -0.75 -5.64
CA ALA A 78 6.85 -1.67 -6.60
C ALA A 78 5.40 -1.28 -6.98
N LEU A 79 4.73 -0.42 -6.20
CA LEU A 79 3.46 0.21 -6.59
C LEU A 79 3.54 1.02 -7.89
N SER A 80 4.74 1.45 -8.28
CA SER A 80 5.02 2.20 -9.52
C SER A 80 5.76 1.36 -10.56
N ASP A 81 5.81 0.03 -10.41
CA ASP A 81 6.51 -0.85 -11.35
C ASP A 81 5.99 -0.70 -12.78
N SER A 82 6.90 -0.81 -13.74
CA SER A 82 6.58 -0.85 -15.18
C SER A 82 5.51 -1.88 -15.56
N ASP A 83 5.52 -3.06 -14.93
CA ASP A 83 4.56 -4.13 -15.15
C ASP A 83 3.33 -3.96 -14.26
N ARG A 84 2.14 -3.93 -14.88
CA ARG A 84 0.87 -3.80 -14.16
C ARG A 84 0.59 -4.95 -13.19
N GLY A 85 1.00 -6.17 -13.54
CA GLY A 85 0.83 -7.32 -12.65
C GLY A 85 1.65 -7.19 -11.36
N VAL A 86 2.89 -6.70 -11.46
CA VAL A 86 3.71 -6.37 -10.28
C VAL A 86 3.03 -5.31 -9.42
N ARG A 87 2.51 -4.22 -10.03
CA ARG A 87 1.80 -3.18 -9.28
C ARG A 87 0.61 -3.72 -8.49
N LEU A 88 -0.21 -4.57 -9.12
CA LEU A 88 -1.38 -5.17 -8.46
C LEU A 88 -1.00 -6.04 -7.27
N VAL A 89 0.00 -6.93 -7.43
CA VAL A 89 0.45 -7.78 -6.33
C VAL A 89 1.13 -6.95 -5.24
N ALA A 90 1.93 -5.96 -5.61
CA ALA A 90 2.56 -5.04 -4.68
C ALA A 90 1.54 -4.25 -3.87
N ASP A 91 0.42 -3.84 -4.48
CA ASP A 91 -0.66 -3.11 -3.81
C ASP A 91 -1.30 -3.92 -2.69
N ASP A 92 -1.74 -5.15 -3.00
CA ASP A 92 -2.32 -6.07 -2.01
C ASP A 92 -1.32 -6.42 -0.90
N SER A 93 -0.07 -6.69 -1.29
CA SER A 93 1.01 -7.03 -0.36
C SER A 93 1.38 -5.85 0.53
N PHE A 94 1.40 -4.62 0.00
CA PHE A 94 1.70 -3.41 0.75
C PHE A 94 0.65 -3.17 1.83
N HIS A 95 -0.64 -3.25 1.47
CA HIS A 95 -1.75 -3.11 2.44
C HIS A 95 -1.70 -4.20 3.52
N SER A 96 -1.45 -5.45 3.12
CA SER A 96 -1.32 -6.57 4.05
C SER A 96 -0.22 -6.35 5.09
N VAL A 97 0.93 -5.84 4.67
CA VAL A 97 2.08 -5.59 5.57
C VAL A 97 1.81 -4.39 6.48
N ILE A 98 1.33 -3.25 5.98
CA ILE A 98 1.09 -2.07 6.82
C ILE A 98 -0.01 -2.31 7.86
N VAL A 99 -0.96 -3.22 7.59
CA VAL A 99 -2.00 -3.62 8.56
C VAL A 99 -1.45 -4.63 9.59
N ARG A 100 -0.35 -5.33 9.30
CA ARG A 100 0.32 -6.28 10.23
C ARG A 100 1.56 -5.70 10.91
N ASP A 101 1.94 -4.46 10.62
CA ASP A 101 3.17 -3.79 11.07
C ASP A 101 3.22 -3.45 12.57
N ALA A 102 2.35 -4.06 13.38
CA ALA A 102 2.33 -3.86 14.83
C ALA A 102 2.22 -5.18 15.58
N ALA A 103 2.48 -5.13 16.89
CA ALA A 103 2.28 -6.27 17.79
C ALA A 103 0.86 -6.86 17.61
N PRO A 104 0.66 -8.19 17.77
CA PRO A 104 -0.63 -8.83 17.50
C PRO A 104 -1.84 -8.17 18.19
N LEU A 105 -1.65 -7.68 19.43
CA LEU A 105 -2.69 -6.95 20.16
C LEU A 105 -3.07 -5.62 19.47
N HIS A 106 -2.09 -4.88 18.96
CA HIS A 106 -2.30 -3.62 18.24
C HIS A 106 -2.96 -3.87 16.87
N HIS A 107 -2.60 -4.98 16.20
CA HIS A 107 -3.27 -5.42 14.98
C HIS A 107 -4.77 -5.67 15.21
N GLN A 108 -5.14 -6.42 16.26
CA GLN A 108 -6.55 -6.65 16.58
C GLN A 108 -7.31 -5.35 16.87
N LYS A 109 -6.68 -4.41 17.60
CA LYS A 109 -7.26 -3.08 17.86
C LYS A 109 -7.45 -2.28 16.57
N LEU A 110 -6.47 -2.32 15.66
CA LEU A 110 -6.57 -1.67 14.36
C LEU A 110 -7.75 -2.22 13.54
N LEU A 111 -7.89 -3.54 13.45
CA LEU A 111 -8.99 -4.17 12.72
C LEU A 111 -10.36 -3.74 13.26
N ARG A 112 -10.49 -3.56 14.58
CA ARG A 112 -11.71 -3.01 15.18
C ARG A 112 -11.96 -1.56 14.75
N VAL A 113 -10.93 -0.72 14.72
CA VAL A 113 -11.04 0.67 14.27
C VAL A 113 -11.46 0.72 12.79
N ILE A 114 -10.82 -0.09 11.94
CA ILE A 114 -11.17 -0.22 10.52
C ILE A 114 -12.64 -0.60 10.37
N HIS A 115 -13.10 -1.62 11.09
CA HIS A 115 -14.48 -2.08 11.03
C HIS A 115 -15.49 -0.97 11.40
N LEU A 116 -15.21 -0.20 12.45
CA LEU A 116 -16.06 0.93 12.85
C LEU A 116 -16.07 2.04 11.80
N ASN A 117 -14.91 2.37 11.23
CA ASN A 117 -14.80 3.35 10.15
C ASN A 117 -15.56 2.91 8.89
N ASP A 118 -15.45 1.64 8.49
CA ASP A 118 -16.18 1.07 7.35
C ASP A 118 -17.70 1.08 7.57
N GLY A 119 -18.14 0.93 8.83
CA GLY A 119 -19.54 1.09 9.25
C GLY A 119 -20.02 2.54 9.34
N GLY A 120 -19.14 3.53 9.15
CA GLY A 120 -19.45 4.95 9.33
C GLY A 120 -19.57 5.39 10.79
N GLU A 121 -19.20 4.53 11.75
CA GLU A 121 -19.25 4.79 13.19
C GLU A 121 -18.01 5.58 13.67
N TYR A 122 -17.71 6.70 13.02
CA TYR A 122 -16.48 7.47 13.23
C TYR A 122 -16.29 7.94 14.68
N ALA A 123 -17.38 8.33 15.35
CA ALA A 123 -17.33 8.73 16.76
C ALA A 123 -16.92 7.57 17.69
N ALA A 124 -17.39 6.36 17.39
CA ALA A 124 -17.04 5.16 18.15
C ALA A 124 -15.61 4.68 17.83
N ALA A 125 -15.14 4.89 16.60
CA ALA A 125 -13.78 4.56 16.16
C ALA A 125 -12.71 5.48 16.77
N LEU A 126 -13.05 6.74 17.07
CA LEU A 126 -12.11 7.79 17.45
C LEU A 126 -11.30 7.45 18.71
N SER A 127 -11.97 7.11 19.82
CA SER A 127 -11.29 6.81 21.08
C SER A 127 -10.37 5.57 20.98
N PRO A 128 -10.81 4.42 20.43
CA PRO A 128 -9.94 3.29 20.15
C PRO A 128 -8.74 3.64 19.25
N ALA A 129 -8.92 4.48 18.22
CA ALA A 129 -7.83 4.91 17.35
C ALA A 129 -6.79 5.76 18.10
N MET A 130 -7.22 6.70 18.94
CA MET A 130 -6.33 7.51 19.76
C MET A 130 -5.53 6.67 20.76
N VAL A 131 -6.20 5.72 21.44
CA VAL A 131 -5.53 4.78 22.35
C VAL A 131 -4.51 3.92 21.62
N LEU A 132 -4.82 3.48 20.39
CA LEU A 132 -3.89 2.69 19.60
C LEU A 132 -2.63 3.48 19.22
N ILE A 133 -2.79 4.76 18.86
CA ILE A 133 -1.66 5.63 18.53
C ILE A 133 -0.80 5.92 19.76
N ASP A 134 -1.41 6.11 20.93
CA ASP A 134 -0.66 6.28 22.19
C ASP A 134 0.22 5.05 22.50
N GLN A 135 -0.30 3.85 22.26
CA GLN A 135 0.41 2.60 22.48
C GLN A 135 1.41 2.24 21.37
N ALA A 136 1.16 2.69 20.15
CA ALA A 136 1.97 2.43 18.98
C ALA A 136 2.15 3.68 18.11
N PRO A 137 2.95 4.68 18.55
CA PRO A 137 3.05 5.97 17.86
C PRO A 137 3.60 5.89 16.44
N LEU A 138 4.37 4.84 16.13
CA LEU A 138 4.98 4.64 14.81
C LEU A 138 4.05 3.92 13.82
N TYR A 139 2.85 3.53 14.23
CA TYR A 139 1.98 2.68 13.44
C TYR A 139 1.21 3.51 12.39
N ALA A 140 1.75 3.59 11.18
CA ALA A 140 1.26 4.49 10.13
C ALA A 140 -0.22 4.27 9.79
N GLU A 141 -0.67 3.02 9.73
CA GLU A 141 -2.06 2.67 9.43
C GLU A 141 -3.01 3.13 10.55
N ALA A 142 -2.58 3.12 11.82
CA ALA A 142 -3.40 3.66 12.92
C ALA A 142 -3.63 5.17 12.77
N HIS A 143 -2.61 5.94 12.36
CA HIS A 143 -2.77 7.36 12.03
C HIS A 143 -3.69 7.58 10.83
N HIS A 144 -3.63 6.72 9.81
CA HIS A 144 -4.55 6.76 8.68
C HIS A 144 -6.00 6.58 9.13
N GLN A 145 -6.26 5.57 9.97
CA GLN A 145 -7.59 5.29 10.48
C GLN A 145 -8.10 6.38 11.43
N LEU A 146 -7.24 7.01 12.23
CA LEU A 146 -7.59 8.20 13.01
C LEU A 146 -7.98 9.38 12.08
N ALA A 147 -7.25 9.56 10.98
CA ALA A 147 -7.57 10.59 10.00
C ALA A 147 -8.92 10.36 9.32
N ILE A 148 -9.29 9.10 9.07
CA ILE A 148 -10.65 8.73 8.61
C ILE A 148 -11.70 9.10 9.67
N CYS A 149 -11.45 8.83 10.95
CA CYS A 149 -12.36 9.21 12.04
C CYS A 149 -12.63 10.72 12.01
N TRP A 150 -11.57 11.55 12.01
CA TRP A 150 -11.72 13.01 11.99
C TRP A 150 -12.37 13.52 10.70
N HIS A 151 -12.04 12.91 9.55
CA HIS A 151 -12.66 13.26 8.27
C HIS A 151 -14.16 12.98 8.28
N GLY A 152 -14.59 11.83 8.79
CA GLY A 152 -16.01 11.47 8.92
C GLY A 152 -16.76 12.29 9.96
N LEU A 153 -16.06 12.87 10.93
CA LEU A 153 -16.59 13.84 11.91
C LEU A 153 -16.52 15.30 11.43
N GLU A 154 -16.11 15.53 10.17
CA GLU A 154 -15.98 16.85 9.53
C GLU A 154 -14.96 17.81 10.21
N ASP A 155 -14.10 17.29 11.10
CA ASP A 155 -12.96 18.04 11.65
C ASP A 155 -11.77 17.92 10.69
N PHE A 156 -11.85 18.69 9.59
CA PHE A 156 -10.92 18.59 8.47
C PHE A 156 -9.49 19.01 8.83
N GLU A 157 -9.31 19.94 9.77
CA GLU A 157 -8.01 20.35 10.27
C GLU A 157 -7.30 19.20 10.99
N LYS A 158 -7.99 18.50 11.91
CA LYS A 158 -7.42 17.33 12.57
C LYS A 158 -7.23 16.16 11.61
N ALA A 159 -8.13 15.99 10.63
CA ALA A 159 -7.95 14.99 9.58
C ALA A 159 -6.68 15.24 8.76
N GLU A 160 -6.43 16.48 8.33
CA GLU A 160 -5.20 16.86 7.62
C GLU A 160 -3.96 16.54 8.46
N ALA A 161 -3.96 16.90 9.75
CA ALA A 161 -2.84 16.62 10.65
C ALA A 161 -2.59 15.10 10.83
N ALA A 162 -3.64 14.31 11.02
CA ALA A 162 -3.52 12.86 11.17
C ALA A 162 -3.05 12.17 9.88
N TYR A 163 -3.51 12.60 8.70
CA TYR A 163 -2.97 12.12 7.42
C TYR A 163 -1.49 12.48 7.26
N GLN A 164 -1.06 13.67 7.67
CA GLN A 164 0.35 14.05 7.66
C GLN A 164 1.20 13.18 8.58
N SER A 165 0.70 12.86 9.79
CA SER A 165 1.37 11.92 10.70
C SER A 165 1.48 10.52 10.10
N CYS A 166 0.43 10.01 9.46
CA CYS A 166 0.48 8.76 8.70
C CYS A 166 1.61 8.77 7.65
N LEU A 167 1.66 9.83 6.84
CA LEU A 167 2.64 10.00 5.77
C LEU A 167 4.08 10.22 6.26
N TRP A 168 4.24 10.75 7.47
CA TRP A 168 5.55 10.85 8.13
C TRP A 168 6.13 9.46 8.44
N HIS A 169 5.27 8.52 8.87
CA HIS A 169 5.69 7.15 9.17
C HIS A 169 5.72 6.23 7.95
N CYS A 170 4.85 6.46 6.96
CA CYS A 170 4.82 5.70 5.71
C CYS A 170 4.61 6.61 4.49
N ARG A 171 5.71 7.00 3.85
CA ARG A 171 5.68 7.91 2.70
C ARG A 171 4.96 7.35 1.45
N PHE A 172 4.89 6.02 1.35
CA PHE A 172 4.30 5.29 0.21
C PHE A 172 2.79 5.02 0.38
N HIS A 173 2.16 5.52 1.44
CA HIS A 173 0.74 5.32 1.72
C HIS A 173 -0.13 6.16 0.75
N TYR A 174 -0.25 5.73 -0.50
CA TYR A 174 -0.90 6.50 -1.55
C TYR A 174 -2.39 6.76 -1.28
N THR A 175 -3.08 5.88 -0.55
CA THR A 175 -4.45 6.09 -0.08
C THR A 175 -4.54 7.24 0.91
N ALA A 176 -3.54 7.43 1.78
CA ALA A 176 -3.44 8.60 2.67
C ALA A 176 -3.20 9.89 1.87
N TRP A 177 -2.33 9.86 0.86
CA TRP A 177 -2.15 11.00 -0.05
C TRP A 177 -3.45 11.37 -0.77
N GLN A 178 -4.20 10.38 -1.24
CA GLN A 178 -5.49 10.62 -1.90
C GLN A 178 -6.51 11.24 -0.95
N SER A 179 -6.65 10.68 0.25
CA SER A 179 -7.61 11.18 1.26
C SER A 179 -7.21 12.56 1.80
N LEU A 180 -5.92 12.82 1.99
CA LEU A 180 -5.40 14.16 2.31
C LEU A 180 -5.78 15.18 1.24
N ALA A 181 -5.74 14.82 -0.04
CA ALA A 181 -6.18 15.71 -1.10
C ALA A 181 -7.67 16.04 -1.01
N LYS A 182 -8.52 15.05 -0.70
CA LYS A 182 -9.96 15.27 -0.48
C LYS A 182 -10.20 16.28 0.64
N VAL A 183 -9.56 16.08 1.80
CA VAL A 183 -9.64 16.99 2.94
C VAL A 183 -9.16 18.40 2.58
N ARG A 184 -8.04 18.52 1.85
CA ARG A 184 -7.53 19.82 1.40
C ARG A 184 -8.45 20.56 0.45
N VAL A 185 -9.22 19.85 -0.38
CA VAL A 185 -10.26 20.47 -1.21
C VAL A 185 -11.36 21.07 -0.34
N LEU A 186 -11.80 20.35 0.70
CA LEU A 186 -12.83 20.84 1.64
C LEU A 186 -12.34 22.05 2.42
N LEU A 187 -11.04 22.11 2.74
CA LEU A 187 -10.37 23.26 3.35
C LEU A 187 -10.07 24.42 2.37
N GLY A 188 -10.50 24.34 1.11
CA GLY A 188 -10.22 25.37 0.08
C GLY A 188 -8.76 25.44 -0.40
N LYS A 189 -7.91 24.48 0.00
CA LYS A 189 -6.47 24.42 -0.33
C LYS A 189 -6.21 23.70 -1.66
N GLY A 190 -6.79 24.20 -2.75
CA GLY A 190 -6.77 23.55 -4.07
C GLY A 190 -5.39 23.18 -4.61
N ASN A 191 -4.39 24.08 -4.51
CA ASN A 191 -3.02 23.80 -4.95
C ASN A 191 -2.37 22.66 -4.16
N LYS A 192 -2.48 22.68 -2.82
CA LYS A 192 -1.95 21.61 -1.95
C LYS A 192 -2.66 20.27 -2.18
N ALA A 193 -3.93 20.29 -2.59
CA ALA A 193 -4.65 19.09 -2.99
C ALA A 193 -4.10 18.51 -4.30
N LEU A 194 -3.76 19.34 -5.28
CA LEU A 194 -3.10 18.87 -6.51
C LEU A 194 -1.75 18.23 -6.23
N ASP A 195 -0.94 18.81 -5.35
CA ASP A 195 0.36 18.24 -4.97
C ASP A 195 0.20 16.85 -4.35
N ALA A 196 -0.78 16.70 -3.44
CA ALA A 196 -1.09 15.42 -2.83
C ALA A 196 -1.57 14.37 -3.85
N LEU A 197 -2.40 14.76 -4.82
CA LEU A 197 -2.84 13.86 -5.89
C LEU A 197 -1.71 13.48 -6.85
N ASN A 198 -0.77 14.40 -7.13
CA ASN A 198 0.42 14.06 -7.90
C ASN A 198 1.26 13.01 -7.15
N ARG A 199 1.52 13.21 -5.86
CA ARG A 199 2.23 12.21 -5.03
C ARG A 199 1.53 10.86 -5.00
N CYS A 200 0.21 10.84 -4.85
CA CYS A 200 -0.60 9.62 -4.92
C CYS A 200 -0.36 8.86 -6.24
N LEU A 201 -0.42 9.57 -7.37
CA LEU A 201 -0.27 8.99 -8.71
C LEU A 201 1.17 8.66 -9.09
N ASP A 202 2.16 9.34 -8.50
CA ASP A 202 3.58 8.99 -8.66
C ASP A 202 3.89 7.66 -7.95
N ILE A 203 3.21 7.38 -6.82
CA ILE A 203 3.37 6.14 -6.05
C ILE A 203 2.57 5.00 -6.68
N ASN A 204 1.26 5.19 -6.88
CA ASN A 204 0.40 4.21 -7.53
C ASN A 204 -0.29 4.89 -8.73
N PRO A 205 0.21 4.65 -9.96
CA PRO A 205 -0.34 5.29 -11.14
C PRO A 205 -1.77 4.85 -11.42
N ASP A 206 -2.21 3.67 -10.98
CA ASP A 206 -3.48 3.02 -11.38
C ASP A 206 -4.72 3.55 -10.64
N VAL A 207 -4.56 4.54 -9.76
CA VAL A 207 -5.65 5.13 -8.96
C VAL A 207 -6.51 6.08 -9.81
N GLU A 208 -7.50 5.53 -10.51
CA GLU A 208 -8.37 6.29 -11.42
C GLU A 208 -9.12 7.43 -10.73
N THR A 209 -9.61 7.20 -9.51
CA THR A 209 -10.30 8.21 -8.70
C THR A 209 -9.42 9.43 -8.42
N ALA A 210 -8.12 9.23 -8.18
CA ALA A 210 -7.16 10.32 -7.99
C ALA A 210 -6.89 11.08 -9.31
N ARG A 211 -6.81 10.39 -10.45
CA ARG A 211 -6.67 11.03 -11.78
C ARG A 211 -7.86 11.95 -12.08
N MET A 212 -9.07 11.46 -11.82
CA MET A 212 -10.31 12.21 -12.03
C MET A 212 -10.38 13.45 -11.13
N GLN A 213 -10.12 13.29 -9.83
CA GLN A 213 -10.07 14.42 -8.89
C GLN A 213 -9.04 15.48 -9.32
N ARG A 214 -7.85 15.06 -9.74
CA ARG A 214 -6.78 15.96 -10.20
C ARG A 214 -7.23 16.77 -11.41
N ARG A 215 -7.91 16.15 -12.37
CA ARG A 215 -8.47 16.82 -13.56
C ARG A 215 -9.52 17.86 -13.18
N VAL A 216 -10.42 17.53 -12.26
CA VAL A 216 -11.47 18.44 -11.77
C VAL A 216 -10.86 19.66 -11.09
N ILE A 217 -9.91 19.46 -10.16
CA ILE A 217 -9.27 20.56 -9.44
C ILE A 217 -8.48 21.47 -10.38
N ARG A 218 -7.71 20.90 -11.34
CA ARG A 218 -6.98 21.69 -12.35
C ARG A 218 -7.91 22.59 -13.18
N ARG A 219 -9.10 22.10 -13.53
CA ARG A 219 -10.09 22.90 -14.27
C ARG A 219 -10.62 24.07 -13.44
N ARG A 220 -10.96 23.81 -12.17
CA ARG A 220 -11.45 24.85 -11.25
C ARG A 220 -10.41 25.95 -11.01
N LEU A 221 -9.15 25.58 -10.82
CA LEU A 221 -8.07 26.56 -10.60
C LEU A 221 -7.84 27.44 -11.83
N ARG A 222 -7.80 26.85 -13.04
CA ARG A 222 -7.70 27.63 -14.28
C ARG A 222 -8.86 28.62 -14.51
N GLN A 223 -10.04 28.34 -13.96
CA GLN A 223 -11.20 29.22 -14.04
C GLN A 223 -11.22 30.31 -12.97
N SER A 224 -10.41 30.17 -11.90
CA SER A 224 -10.29 31.17 -10.83
C SER A 224 -9.11 32.11 -11.04
N ASP A 225 -8.17 31.75 -11.91
CA ASP A 225 -7.05 32.59 -12.35
C ASP A 225 -7.42 33.56 -13.51
N VAL A 226 -8.67 33.56 -13.97
CA VAL A 226 -9.24 34.43 -15.03
C VAL A 226 -10.26 35.37 -14.41
#